data_AF-A0A2M6V7I0-F1
#
_entry.id   AF-A0A2M6V7I0-F1
#
_cell.length_a   1.000
_cell.length_b   1.000
_cell.length_c   1.000
_cell.angle_alpha   90.00
_cell.angle_beta   90.00
_cell.angle_gamma   90.00
#
_symmetry.space_group_name_H-M   'P 1'
#
loop_
_entity.id
_entity.type
_entity.pdbx_description
1 polymer ?
#
loop_
_entity_poly.entity_id
_entity_poly.type
_entity_poly.pdbx_seq_one_letter_code
_entity_poly.pdbx_strand_id
1 'polypeptide(L)'
;MKLKTNNREAFAAVLAVLLFLSGCTQIPSSEYAKFKPLDEKKRIMNRVKLTWEFRNDAESYCQRVQQDYQRDAAMTVAACSIWSRSTNECTIVTGPNPDHVVLGHEVRHCFEGHFH
;
A
#
# COMPACT_ATOMS: atom_id res chain seq x y z
N MET A 1 47.98 -21.93 -11.12
CA MET A 1 47.68 -20.50 -10.86
C MET A 1 46.71 -20.43 -9.68
N LYS A 2 47.16 -20.12 -8.46
CA LYS A 2 46.29 -20.02 -7.27
C LYS A 2 45.79 -18.57 -7.16
N LEU A 3 44.48 -18.36 -7.34
CA LEU A 3 43.89 -17.06 -7.04
C LEU A 3 43.96 -16.82 -5.52
N LYS A 4 44.66 -15.76 -5.13
CA LYS A 4 44.78 -15.31 -3.74
C LYS A 4 43.66 -14.30 -3.50
N THR A 5 42.48 -14.78 -3.10
CA THR A 5 41.36 -13.90 -2.76
C THR A 5 41.74 -13.10 -1.52
N ASN A 6 41.84 -11.78 -1.68
CA ASN A 6 42.22 -10.87 -0.60
C ASN A 6 41.02 -10.70 0.36
N ASN A 7 41.24 -10.90 1.67
CA ASN A 7 40.16 -10.83 2.66
C ASN A 7 39.40 -9.49 2.64
N ARG A 8 40.04 -8.40 2.20
CA ARG A 8 39.40 -7.09 1.99
C ARG A 8 38.40 -7.08 0.82
N GLU A 9 38.71 -7.77 -0.27
CA GLU A 9 37.83 -7.89 -1.44
C GLU A 9 36.61 -8.75 -1.10
N ALA A 10 36.82 -9.84 -0.34
CA ALA A 10 35.74 -10.68 0.16
C ALA A 10 34.82 -9.91 1.12
N PHE A 11 35.38 -9.10 2.02
CA PHE A 11 34.59 -8.26 2.93
C PHE A 11 33.78 -7.19 2.19
N ALA A 12 34.39 -6.52 1.20
CA ALA A 12 33.72 -5.52 0.39
C ALA A 12 32.57 -6.12 -0.45
N ALA A 13 32.77 -7.31 -1.02
CA ALA A 13 31.74 -8.03 -1.74
C ALA A 13 30.55 -8.44 -0.86
N VAL A 14 30.82 -8.91 0.37
CA VAL A 14 29.77 -9.26 1.34
C VAL A 14 28.98 -8.02 1.78
N LEU A 15 29.66 -6.90 2.03
CA LEU A 15 29.00 -5.64 2.40
C LEU A 15 28.12 -5.09 1.27
N ALA A 16 28.60 -5.19 0.02
CA ALA A 16 27.83 -4.79 -1.16
C ALA A 16 26.58 -5.65 -1.33
N VAL A 17 26.67 -6.97 -1.16
CA VAL A 17 25.51 -7.87 -1.22
C VAL A 17 24.47 -7.53 -0.14
N LEU A 18 24.89 -7.26 1.10
CA LEU A 18 23.97 -6.91 2.19
C LEU A 18 23.20 -5.60 1.93
N LEU A 19 23.81 -4.63 1.23
CA LEU A 19 23.15 -3.36 0.86
C LEU A 19 22.10 -3.54 -0.26
N PHE A 20 22.18 -4.61 -1.05
CA PHE A 20 21.17 -4.91 -2.09
C PHE A 20 19.94 -5.68 -1.55
N LEU A 21 19.97 -6.17 -0.30
CA LEU A 21 18.86 -6.94 0.30
C LEU A 21 17.88 -6.10 1.14
N SER A 22 18.12 -4.81 1.36
CA SER A 22 17.28 -3.97 2.23
C SER A 22 16.08 -3.33 1.53
N GLY A 23 15.29 -4.14 0.80
CA GLY A 23 14.10 -3.69 0.06
C GLY A 23 12.75 -4.16 0.60
N CYS A 24 12.67 -4.65 1.85
CA CYS A 24 11.39 -5.09 2.41
C CYS A 24 10.56 -3.88 2.87
N THR A 25 9.53 -3.51 2.12
CA THR A 25 8.49 -2.57 2.58
C THR A 25 7.68 -3.24 3.69
N GLN A 26 8.01 -2.95 4.95
CA GLN A 26 7.25 -3.49 6.09
C GLN A 26 6.01 -2.62 6.33
N ILE A 27 4.84 -3.27 6.36
CA ILE A 27 3.59 -2.62 6.75
C ILE A 27 3.67 -2.24 8.24
N PRO A 28 3.28 -1.02 8.64
CA PRO A 28 3.28 -0.62 10.05
C PRO A 28 2.47 -1.59 10.92
N SER A 29 2.99 -1.91 12.11
CA SER A 29 2.32 -2.86 13.03
C SER A 29 0.91 -2.43 13.45
N SER A 30 0.63 -1.12 13.42
CA SER A 30 -0.70 -0.56 13.68
C SER A 30 -1.77 -1.02 12.69
N GLU A 31 -1.39 -1.34 11.45
CA GLU A 31 -2.32 -1.81 10.41
C GLU A 31 -2.88 -3.22 10.71
N TYR A 32 -2.22 -3.96 11.60
CA TYR A 32 -2.67 -5.28 12.05
C TYR A 32 -3.55 -5.20 13.30
N ALA A 33 -3.72 -4.01 13.89
CA ALA A 33 -4.53 -3.84 15.08
C ALA A 33 -6.01 -4.14 14.77
N LYS A 34 -6.70 -4.76 15.73
CA LYS A 34 -8.15 -4.91 15.64
C LYS A 34 -8.79 -3.52 15.65
N PHE A 35 -9.74 -3.28 14.76
CA PHE A 35 -10.53 -2.05 14.75
C PHE A 35 -12.00 -2.36 15.07
N LYS A 36 -12.72 -1.34 15.54
CA LYS A 36 -14.17 -1.38 15.67
C LYS A 36 -14.78 -0.72 14.42
N PRO A 37 -15.61 -1.42 13.64
CA PRO A 37 -16.26 -0.82 12.48
C PRO A 37 -17.14 0.36 12.89
N LEU A 38 -17.22 1.37 12.03
CA LEU A 38 -18.15 2.48 12.20
C LEU A 38 -19.60 1.98 12.11
N ASP A 39 -20.50 2.65 12.83
CA ASP A 39 -21.95 2.45 12.68
C ASP A 39 -22.34 2.70 11.22
N GLU A 40 -23.32 1.96 10.70
CA GLU A 40 -23.75 2.08 9.30
C GLU A 40 -24.12 3.51 8.87
N LYS A 41 -24.66 4.31 9.80
CA LYS A 41 -25.03 5.72 9.56
C LYS A 41 -23.83 6.65 9.40
N LYS A 42 -22.65 6.22 9.83
CA LYS A 42 -21.39 6.97 9.79
C LYS A 42 -20.47 6.50 8.67
N ARG A 43 -20.83 5.41 7.96
CA ARG A 43 -20.08 4.91 6.81
C ARG A 43 -20.34 5.77 5.58
N ILE A 44 -19.37 5.82 4.68
CA ILE A 44 -19.51 6.42 3.36
C ILE A 44 -20.53 5.65 2.52
N MET A 45 -20.45 4.32 2.58
CA MET A 45 -21.36 3.37 1.93
C MET A 45 -21.52 2.11 2.80
N ASN A 46 -22.71 1.52 2.80
CA ASN A 46 -22.99 0.27 3.53
C ASN A 46 -22.97 -0.96 2.62
N ARG A 47 -23.15 -0.77 1.31
CA ARG A 47 -23.05 -1.79 0.28
C ARG A 47 -22.20 -1.22 -0.84
N VAL A 48 -21.13 -1.91 -1.17
CA VAL A 48 -20.12 -1.43 -2.14
C VAL A 48 -19.87 -2.52 -3.15
N LYS A 49 -19.93 -2.17 -4.44
CA LYS A 49 -19.38 -2.98 -5.52
C LYS A 49 -17.90 -2.67 -5.63
N LEU A 50 -17.07 -3.68 -5.35
CA LEU A 50 -15.62 -3.56 -5.36
C LEU A 50 -15.04 -3.99 -6.71
N THR A 51 -14.14 -3.17 -7.23
CA THR A 51 -13.24 -3.51 -8.32
C THR A 51 -11.81 -3.42 -7.79
N TRP A 52 -10.93 -4.33 -8.22
CA TRP A 52 -9.52 -4.28 -7.87
C TRP A 52 -8.68 -4.20 -9.14
N GLU A 53 -7.84 -3.18 -9.24
CA GLU A 53 -6.89 -2.94 -10.33
C GLU A 53 -5.46 -3.03 -9.82
N PHE A 54 -4.62 -3.74 -10.58
CA PHE A 54 -3.19 -3.80 -10.37
C PHE A 54 -2.49 -2.80 -11.29
N ARG A 55 -1.52 -2.04 -10.74
CA ARG A 55 -0.71 -1.08 -11.50
C ARG A 55 0.75 -1.11 -11.08
N ASN A 56 1.66 -1.00 -12.04
CA ASN A 56 3.09 -0.80 -11.76
C ASN A 56 3.38 0.62 -11.25
N ASP A 57 2.57 1.60 -11.65
CA ASP A 57 2.71 3.03 -11.31
C ASP A 57 1.78 3.46 -10.16
N ALA A 58 1.32 2.50 -9.34
CA ALA A 58 0.27 2.71 -8.33
C ALA A 58 0.53 3.90 -7.40
N GLU A 59 1.76 4.07 -6.91
CA GLU A 59 2.15 5.20 -6.07
C GLU A 59 1.84 6.54 -6.76
N SER A 60 2.41 6.75 -7.94
CA SER A 60 2.22 8.01 -8.69
C SER A 60 0.77 8.21 -9.13
N TYR A 61 0.06 7.12 -9.46
CA TYR A 61 -1.34 7.15 -9.84
C TYR A 61 -2.21 7.56 -8.65
N CYS A 62 -2.01 6.93 -7.49
CA CYS A 62 -2.76 7.21 -6.28
C CYS A 62 -2.50 8.63 -5.77
N GLN A 63 -1.25 9.12 -5.83
CA GLN A 63 -0.93 10.51 -5.50
C GLN A 63 -1.71 11.51 -6.36
N ARG A 64 -1.77 11.30 -7.69
CA ARG A 64 -2.56 12.14 -8.61
C ARG A 64 -4.04 12.11 -8.26
N VAL A 65 -4.58 10.91 -8.03
CA VAL A 65 -5.99 10.74 -7.65
C VAL A 65 -6.30 11.49 -6.34
N GLN A 66 -5.48 11.37 -5.30
CA GLN A 66 -5.73 12.10 -4.04
C GLN A 66 -5.71 13.62 -4.24
N GLN A 67 -4.82 14.14 -5.09
CA GLN A 67 -4.78 15.56 -5.45
C GLN A 67 -6.06 16.01 -6.15
N ASP A 68 -6.56 15.24 -7.10
CA ASP A 68 -7.81 15.53 -7.83
C ASP A 68 -9.01 15.57 -6.87
N TYR A 69 -9.00 14.74 -5.82
CA TYR A 69 -10.05 14.69 -4.79
C TYR A 69 -9.80 15.61 -3.58
N GLN A 70 -8.73 16.41 -3.57
CA GLN A 70 -8.34 17.28 -2.45
C GLN A 70 -8.25 16.52 -1.11
N ARG A 71 -7.71 15.31 -1.14
CA ARG A 71 -7.53 14.45 0.05
C ARG A 71 -6.08 14.44 0.49
N ASP A 72 -5.87 14.17 1.78
CA ASP A 72 -4.53 14.09 2.33
C ASP A 72 -3.75 12.93 1.70
N ALA A 73 -2.68 13.26 0.98
CA ALA A 73 -1.84 12.29 0.25
C ALA A 73 -0.89 11.50 1.16
N ALA A 74 -0.87 11.81 2.47
CA ALA A 74 0.21 11.47 3.39
C ALA A 74 0.45 9.95 3.62
N MET A 75 -0.45 9.06 3.22
CA MET A 75 -0.35 7.60 3.46
C MET A 75 -0.39 6.73 2.18
N THR A 76 -0.50 7.33 0.99
CA THR A 76 -0.83 6.61 -0.28
C THR A 76 0.37 6.03 -1.04
N VAL A 77 1.39 5.51 -0.36
CA VAL A 77 2.66 5.24 -1.04
C VAL A 77 2.65 3.95 -1.88
N ALA A 78 1.63 3.08 -1.78
CA ALA A 78 1.59 1.83 -2.57
C ALA A 78 0.19 1.35 -3.02
N ALA A 79 -0.88 1.98 -2.53
CA ALA A 79 -2.25 1.64 -2.87
C ALA A 79 -3.19 2.82 -2.57
N CYS A 80 -4.40 2.76 -3.12
CA CYS A 80 -5.48 3.67 -2.80
C CYS A 80 -6.84 3.08 -3.15
N SER A 81 -7.88 3.71 -2.62
CA SER A 81 -9.29 3.39 -2.85
C SER A 81 -10.01 4.62 -3.41
N ILE A 82 -10.70 4.41 -4.51
CA ILE A 82 -11.42 5.44 -5.26
C ILE A 82 -12.88 5.08 -5.21
N TRP A 83 -13.67 5.82 -4.43
CA TRP A 83 -15.07 5.50 -4.21
C TRP A 83 -16.01 6.57 -4.76
N SER A 84 -17.18 6.10 -5.22
CA SER A 84 -18.28 6.92 -5.69
C SER A 84 -19.56 6.58 -4.94
N ARG A 85 -20.03 7.53 -4.11
CA ARG A 85 -21.30 7.39 -3.37
C ARG A 85 -22.52 7.33 -4.28
N SER A 86 -22.46 7.93 -5.48
CA SER A 86 -23.59 7.96 -6.40
C SER A 86 -23.81 6.62 -7.08
N THR A 87 -22.75 5.85 -7.34
CA THR A 87 -22.82 4.54 -8.01
C THR A 87 -22.70 3.35 -7.05
N ASN A 88 -22.36 3.60 -5.78
CA ASN A 88 -22.01 2.57 -4.80
C ASN A 88 -20.84 1.69 -5.25
N GLU A 89 -19.88 2.26 -5.98
CA GLU A 89 -18.71 1.55 -6.49
C GLU A 89 -17.44 2.07 -5.84
N CYS A 90 -16.48 1.17 -5.62
CA CYS A 90 -15.14 1.52 -5.18
C CYS A 90 -14.11 0.70 -5.94
N THR A 91 -13.11 1.38 -6.50
CA THR A 91 -11.95 0.76 -7.13
C THR A 91 -10.77 0.83 -6.18
N ILE A 92 -10.24 -0.33 -5.82
CA ILE A 92 -8.98 -0.47 -5.09
C ILE A 92 -7.87 -0.59 -6.12
N VAL A 93 -6.83 0.20 -5.97
CA VAL A 93 -5.64 0.18 -6.82
C VAL A 93 -4.44 -0.17 -5.96
N THR A 94 -3.66 -1.17 -6.37
CA THR A 94 -2.46 -1.61 -5.66
C THR A 94 -1.25 -1.68 -6.57
N GLY A 95 -0.07 -1.51 -5.99
CA GLY A 95 1.21 -1.93 -6.58
C GLY A 95 1.32 -3.45 -6.80
N PRO A 96 2.44 -3.93 -7.34
CA PRO A 96 2.67 -5.36 -7.54
C PRO A 96 2.74 -6.13 -6.22
N ASN A 97 2.15 -7.32 -6.20
CA ASN A 97 2.20 -8.27 -5.08
C ASN A 97 1.83 -7.65 -3.71
N PRO A 98 0.62 -7.05 -3.57
CA PRO A 98 0.22 -6.47 -2.31
C PRO A 98 0.00 -7.56 -1.25
N ASP A 99 0.24 -7.20 0.01
CA ASP A 99 -0.14 -8.03 1.15
C ASP A 99 -1.66 -7.94 1.39
N HIS A 100 -2.25 -8.98 1.98
CA HIS A 100 -3.65 -8.99 2.40
C HIS A 100 -4.03 -7.82 3.33
N VAL A 101 -3.08 -7.31 4.12
CA VAL A 101 -3.30 -6.13 4.98
C VAL A 101 -3.50 -4.87 4.16
N VAL A 102 -2.73 -4.68 3.07
CA VAL A 102 -2.90 -3.55 2.15
C VAL A 102 -4.28 -3.61 1.52
N LEU A 103 -4.69 -4.78 1.02
CA LEU A 103 -6.05 -4.93 0.46
C LEU A 103 -7.13 -4.70 1.52
N GLY A 104 -6.97 -5.23 2.73
CA GLY A 104 -7.92 -5.03 3.83
C GLY A 104 -8.05 -3.56 4.25
N HIS A 105 -6.95 -2.83 4.28
CA HIS A 105 -6.89 -1.40 4.54
C HIS A 105 -7.71 -0.61 3.50
N GLU A 106 -7.47 -0.87 2.21
CA GLU A 106 -8.19 -0.19 1.14
C GLU A 106 -9.67 -0.57 1.07
N VAL A 107 -10.01 -1.83 1.36
CA VAL A 107 -11.42 -2.24 1.51
C VAL A 107 -12.09 -1.42 2.61
N ARG A 108 -11.44 -1.22 3.76
CA ARG A 108 -12.00 -0.43 4.85
C ARG A 108 -12.24 1.03 4.40
N HIS A 109 -11.35 1.61 3.60
CA HIS A 109 -11.55 2.96 3.07
C HIS A 109 -12.78 3.05 2.16
N CYS A 110 -13.05 2.02 1.36
CA CYS A 110 -14.27 1.97 0.55
C CYS A 110 -15.56 2.06 1.38
N PHE A 111 -15.57 1.55 2.62
CA PHE A 111 -16.73 1.62 3.52
C PHE A 111 -16.70 2.86 4.43
N GLU A 112 -15.56 3.15 5.05
CA GLU A 112 -15.44 4.09 6.18
C GLU A 112 -14.78 5.42 5.82
N GLY A 113 -14.19 5.55 4.63
CA GLY A 113 -13.48 6.75 4.22
C GLY A 113 -12.27 7.01 5.11
N HIS A 114 -12.11 8.23 5.62
CA HIS A 114 -10.96 8.64 6.45
C HIS A 114 -11.12 8.10 7.88
N PHE A 115 -10.58 6.90 8.14
CA PHE A 115 -10.67 6.22 9.43
C PHE A 115 -9.37 6.25 10.25
N HIS A 116 -8.30 6.82 9.70
CA HIS A 116 -6.99 6.97 10.34
C HIS A 116 -7.00 8.03 11.44
#